data_AF-A0A177SWL8-F1
#
_entry.id   AF-A0A177SWL8-F1
#
_cell.length_a   1.000
_cell.length_b   1.000
_cell.length_c   1.000
_cell.angle_alpha   90.00
_cell.angle_beta   90.00
_cell.angle_gamma   90.00
#
_symmetry.space_group_name_H-M   'P 1'
#
loop_
_entity.id
_entity.type
_entity.pdbx_description
1 polymer ?
#
loop_
_entity_poly.entity_id
_entity_poly.type
_entity_poly.pdbx_seq_one_letter_code
_entity_poly.pdbx_strand_id
1 'polypeptide(L)'
;MSSLTPLDHLIERFQQQTPIRASSLIITLYGDAIEPRGGTVWLGSLIQLLEPMGINERLIRTSIFRLTKENWLTAEKVGRRSYYSLTGTGRRRFEKAFKRVYAANPPAWDGSWCLAVLTQLPQDKRKQVREELEWQGFGAISPGVLGCPRCDRADINATLQDLGAQEETILFETTAQDVLASKALRAQVRESWKIDELASHYSEFIQLFRPLWQVLKDQGSLDPKACFLARVLLIHEYRKLLLRDPQLPDELLPGDWEGRAARQLCRNIYRLVQGAAEQWLEAAMETADGPLPEAGAAFYKRFGGLA
;
A
#
# COMPACT_ATOMS: atom_id res chain seq x y z
N MET A 1 12.91 0.57 -30.70
CA MET A 1 12.24 0.62 -29.39
C MET A 1 11.17 -0.44 -29.40
N SER A 2 11.41 -1.58 -28.76
CA SER A 2 10.40 -2.64 -28.67
C SER A 2 9.27 -2.10 -27.79
N SER A 3 8.11 -1.82 -28.35
CA SER A 3 6.96 -1.35 -27.58
C SER A 3 6.61 -2.40 -26.53
N LEU A 4 6.54 -1.97 -25.26
CA LEU A 4 6.03 -2.82 -24.19
C LEU A 4 4.50 -2.75 -24.24
N THR A 5 3.88 -3.43 -25.21
CA THR A 5 2.42 -3.42 -25.39
C THR A 5 1.63 -3.66 -24.09
N PRO A 6 2.06 -4.57 -23.18
CA PRO A 6 1.40 -4.69 -21.87
C PRO A 6 1.47 -3.43 -21.00
N LEU A 7 2.58 -2.68 -21.06
CA LEU A 7 2.71 -1.41 -20.33
C LEU A 7 1.82 -0.32 -20.93
N ASP A 8 1.74 -0.23 -22.25
CA ASP A 8 0.86 0.72 -22.94
C ASP A 8 -0.60 0.49 -22.50
N HIS A 9 -1.03 -0.77 -22.44
CA HIS A 9 -2.35 -1.14 -21.93
C HIS A 9 -2.59 -0.71 -20.46
N LEU A 10 -1.58 -0.85 -19.59
CA LEU A 10 -1.67 -0.39 -18.20
C LEU A 10 -1.83 1.14 -18.11
N ILE A 11 -1.09 1.86 -18.94
CA ILE A 11 -1.15 3.32 -19.01
C ILE A 11 -2.52 3.77 -19.52
N GLU A 12 -3.01 3.19 -20.61
CA GLU A 12 -4.35 3.47 -21.16
C GLU A 12 -5.45 3.19 -20.14
N ARG A 13 -5.39 2.03 -19.46
CA ARG A 13 -6.34 1.68 -18.39
C ARG A 13 -6.32 2.71 -17.26
N PHE A 14 -5.14 3.21 -16.88
CA PHE A 14 -5.02 4.25 -15.85
C PHE A 14 -5.62 5.59 -16.33
N GLN A 15 -5.36 5.99 -17.58
CA GLN A 15 -5.87 7.21 -18.18
C GLN A 15 -7.40 7.23 -18.31
N GLN A 16 -8.01 6.06 -18.51
CA GLN A 16 -9.46 5.90 -18.63
C GLN A 16 -10.20 5.94 -17.27
N GLN A 17 -9.48 5.97 -16.14
CA GLN A 17 -10.13 6.05 -14.83
C GLN A 17 -10.85 7.39 -14.63
N THR A 18 -12.09 7.32 -14.18
CA THR A 18 -12.91 8.50 -13.87
C THR A 18 -13.34 8.51 -12.39
N PRO A 19 -12.84 9.48 -11.58
CA PRO A 19 -11.78 10.44 -11.87
C PRO A 19 -10.37 9.81 -11.86
N ILE A 20 -9.44 10.39 -12.62
CA ILE A 20 -8.01 10.02 -12.54
C ILE A 20 -7.51 10.27 -11.13
N ARG A 21 -6.95 9.24 -10.50
CA ARG A 21 -6.52 9.28 -9.08
C ARG A 21 -5.14 9.90 -8.90
N ALA A 22 -4.92 11.08 -9.49
CA ALA A 22 -3.63 11.75 -9.55
C ALA A 22 -2.97 11.97 -8.17
N SER A 23 -3.69 12.47 -7.16
CA SER A 23 -3.11 12.61 -5.81
C SER A 23 -2.68 11.26 -5.22
N SER A 24 -3.46 10.19 -5.42
CA SER A 24 -3.07 8.87 -4.92
C SER A 24 -1.81 8.37 -5.63
N LEU A 25 -1.67 8.61 -6.94
CA LEU A 25 -0.45 8.27 -7.68
C LEU A 25 0.75 9.11 -7.22
N ILE A 26 0.57 10.40 -6.96
CA ILE A 26 1.61 11.26 -6.39
C ILE A 26 2.07 10.71 -5.03
N ILE A 27 1.13 10.33 -4.17
CA ILE A 27 1.45 9.64 -2.90
C ILE A 27 2.22 8.34 -3.19
N THR A 28 1.89 7.56 -4.23
CA THR A 28 2.69 6.40 -4.64
C THR A 28 4.13 6.78 -4.94
N LEU A 29 4.33 7.78 -5.79
CA LEU A 29 5.65 8.24 -6.19
C LEU A 29 6.46 8.75 -4.99
N TYR A 30 5.83 9.50 -4.09
CA TYR A 30 6.47 9.98 -2.87
C TYR A 30 6.96 8.82 -1.98
N GLY A 31 6.09 7.87 -1.65
CA GLY A 31 6.49 6.77 -0.76
C GLY A 31 7.43 5.74 -1.41
N ASP A 32 7.32 5.55 -2.72
CA ASP A 32 8.17 4.60 -3.45
C ASP A 32 9.57 5.17 -3.76
N ALA A 33 9.64 6.35 -4.39
CA ALA A 33 10.88 6.86 -4.98
C ALA A 33 11.49 8.04 -4.22
N ILE A 34 10.67 8.96 -3.69
CA ILE A 34 11.15 10.27 -3.19
C ILE A 34 11.52 10.20 -1.71
N GLU A 35 10.67 9.61 -0.85
CA GLU A 35 10.89 9.51 0.60
C GLU A 35 12.21 8.81 0.95
N PRO A 36 12.59 7.69 0.30
CA PRO A 36 13.88 7.05 0.56
C PRO A 36 15.10 7.90 0.26
N ARG A 37 14.92 9.04 -0.42
CA ARG A 37 15.96 9.95 -0.93
C ARG A 37 15.86 11.36 -0.32
N GLY A 38 15.30 11.46 0.89
CA GLY A 38 15.16 12.71 1.63
C GLY A 38 13.77 13.35 1.54
N GLY A 39 12.91 12.89 0.63
CA GLY A 39 11.49 13.23 0.65
C GLY A 39 11.12 14.59 0.06
N THR A 40 12.03 15.25 -0.65
CA THR A 40 11.82 16.58 -1.27
C THR A 40 12.05 16.52 -2.77
N VAL A 41 11.20 17.17 -3.57
CA VAL A 41 11.36 17.25 -5.02
C VAL A 41 10.82 18.57 -5.59
N TRP A 42 11.42 19.05 -6.69
CA TRP A 42 10.87 20.14 -7.48
C TRP A 42 9.56 19.74 -8.19
N LEU A 43 8.58 20.64 -8.20
CA LEU A 43 7.31 20.43 -8.91
C LEU A 43 7.48 20.17 -10.42
N GLY A 44 8.49 20.78 -11.06
CA GLY A 44 8.78 20.54 -12.48
C GLY A 44 9.15 19.09 -12.76
N SER A 45 9.99 18.49 -11.91
CA SER A 45 10.35 17.07 -11.97
C SER A 45 9.11 16.17 -11.85
N LEU A 46 8.19 16.49 -10.92
CA LEU A 46 6.94 15.74 -10.77
C LEU A 46 6.07 15.79 -12.03
N ILE A 47 6.01 16.96 -12.68
CA ILE A 47 5.28 17.14 -13.95
C ILE A 47 5.90 16.26 -15.03
N GLN A 48 7.22 16.35 -15.22
CA GLN A 48 7.95 15.56 -16.21
C GLN A 48 7.80 14.05 -16.01
N LEU A 49 7.84 13.58 -14.76
CA LEU A 49 7.71 12.16 -14.44
C LEU A 49 6.29 11.62 -14.70
N LEU A 50 5.24 12.41 -14.44
CA LEU A 50 3.85 11.94 -14.50
C LEU A 50 3.14 12.25 -15.82
N GLU A 51 3.65 13.18 -16.62
CA GLU A 51 3.12 13.51 -17.95
C GLU A 51 2.98 12.28 -18.86
N PRO A 52 3.95 11.33 -18.95
CA PRO A 52 3.80 10.14 -19.78
C PRO A 52 2.64 9.22 -19.36
N MET A 53 2.11 9.36 -18.14
CA MET A 53 0.92 8.64 -17.67
C MET A 53 -0.39 9.36 -18.03
N GLY A 54 -0.32 10.45 -18.82
CA GLY A 54 -1.49 11.24 -19.22
C GLY A 54 -1.97 12.23 -18.15
N ILE A 55 -1.17 12.48 -17.11
CA ILE A 55 -1.52 13.46 -16.08
C ILE A 55 -0.94 14.82 -16.48
N ASN A 56 -1.80 15.71 -16.97
CA ASN A 56 -1.36 17.05 -17.36
C ASN A 56 -0.92 17.91 -16.16
N GLU A 57 -0.12 18.94 -16.44
CA GLU A 57 0.41 19.86 -15.44
C GLU A 57 -0.67 20.47 -14.54
N ARG A 58 -1.82 20.86 -15.12
CA ARG A 58 -2.93 21.45 -14.36
C ARG A 58 -3.42 20.49 -13.29
N LEU A 59 -3.66 19.22 -13.62
CA LEU A 59 -4.14 18.21 -12.69
C LEU A 59 -3.09 17.89 -11.61
N ILE A 60 -1.80 17.89 -11.96
CA ILE A 60 -0.71 17.73 -10.99
C ILE A 60 -0.70 18.88 -9.99
N ARG A 61 -0.76 20.13 -10.46
CA ARG A 61 -0.80 21.32 -9.60
C ARG A 61 -2.00 21.31 -8.66
N THR A 62 -3.19 20.99 -9.17
CA THR A 62 -4.40 20.84 -8.34
C THR A 62 -4.24 19.72 -7.31
N SER A 63 -3.67 18.59 -7.70
CA SER A 63 -3.43 17.45 -6.81
C SER A 63 -2.43 17.76 -5.70
N ILE A 64 -1.34 18.46 -6.02
CA ILE A 64 -0.35 18.91 -5.05
C ILE A 64 -0.94 19.93 -4.08
N PHE A 65 -1.67 20.92 -4.59
CA PHE A 65 -2.37 21.90 -3.74
C PHE A 65 -3.31 21.21 -2.75
N ARG A 66 -4.07 20.21 -3.21
CA ARG A 66 -4.95 19.41 -2.36
C ARG A 66 -4.16 18.65 -1.28
N LEU A 67 -3.08 17.97 -1.67
CA LEU A 67 -2.22 17.24 -0.73
C LEU A 67 -1.58 18.18 0.32
N THR A 68 -1.28 19.42 -0.03
CA THR A 68 -0.84 20.44 0.94
C THR A 68 -1.96 20.85 1.87
N LYS A 69 -3.18 21.08 1.36
CA LYS A 69 -4.36 21.39 2.19
C LYS A 69 -4.72 20.26 3.15
N GLU A 70 -4.54 19.02 2.73
CA GLU A 70 -4.73 17.80 3.53
C GLU A 70 -3.53 17.49 4.47
N ASN A 71 -2.55 18.40 4.55
CA ASN A 71 -1.35 18.29 5.40
C ASN A 71 -0.46 17.06 5.11
N TRP A 72 -0.49 16.55 3.87
CA TRP A 72 0.44 15.51 3.41
C TRP A 72 1.79 16.10 2.99
N LEU A 73 1.75 17.25 2.32
CA LEU A 73 2.91 17.92 1.74
C LEU A 73 3.06 19.34 2.30
N THR A 74 4.30 19.79 2.43
CA THR A 74 4.64 21.21 2.63
C THR A 74 5.40 21.73 1.43
N ALA A 75 5.32 23.03 1.20
CA ALA A 75 5.95 23.70 0.07
C ALA A 75 7.05 24.64 0.58
N GLU A 76 8.21 24.57 -0.06
CA GLU A 76 9.32 25.48 0.14
C GLU A 76 9.68 26.14 -1.20
N LYS A 77 9.90 27.46 -1.18
CA LYS A 77 10.25 28.21 -2.38
C LYS A 77 11.72 28.60 -2.33
N VAL A 78 12.49 28.14 -3.31
CA VAL A 78 13.88 28.51 -3.50
C VAL A 78 14.02 29.18 -4.86
N GLY A 79 14.22 30.50 -4.83
CA GLY A 79 14.23 31.33 -6.04
C GLY A 79 12.90 31.28 -6.80
N ARG A 80 12.94 30.82 -8.06
CA ARG A 80 11.75 30.68 -8.94
C ARG A 80 11.11 29.28 -8.88
N ARG A 81 11.68 28.34 -8.12
CA ARG A 81 11.23 26.95 -8.06
C ARG A 81 10.53 26.66 -6.74
N SER A 82 9.49 25.82 -6.81
CA SER A 82 8.75 25.32 -5.65
C SER A 82 9.07 23.86 -5.44
N TYR A 83 9.59 23.55 -4.26
CA TYR A 83 9.92 22.21 -3.80
C TYR A 83 8.84 21.74 -2.83
N TYR A 84 8.50 20.47 -2.91
CA TYR A 84 7.47 19.87 -2.08
C TYR A 84 8.03 18.68 -1.33
N SER A 85 7.81 18.67 -0.02
CA SER A 85 8.29 17.63 0.88
C SER A 85 7.16 17.06 1.74
N LEU A 86 7.35 15.84 2.24
CA LEU A 86 6.42 15.26 3.20
C LEU A 86 6.43 16.06 4.51
N THR A 87 5.26 16.38 5.04
CA THR A 87 5.15 16.88 6.41
C THR A 87 5.53 15.76 7.40
N GLY A 88 5.86 16.10 8.66
CA GLY A 88 6.14 15.08 9.68
C GLY A 88 4.96 14.12 9.93
N THR A 89 3.73 14.64 9.86
CA THR A 89 2.49 13.84 9.90
C THR A 89 2.31 12.99 8.65
N GLY A 90 2.57 13.56 7.47
CA GLY A 90 2.60 12.84 6.20
C GLY A 90 3.55 11.66 6.26
N ARG A 91 4.82 11.89 6.62
CA ARG A 91 5.87 10.86 6.73
C ARG A 91 5.45 9.69 7.63
N ARG A 92 4.91 9.96 8.83
CA ARG A 92 4.43 8.88 9.72
C ARG A 92 3.30 8.06 9.12
N ARG A 93 2.34 8.71 8.44
CA ARG A 93 1.26 8.01 7.71
C ARG A 93 1.81 7.16 6.56
N PHE A 94 2.82 7.70 5.86
CA PHE A 94 3.54 7.01 4.79
C PHE A 94 4.26 5.76 5.29
N GLU A 95 5.05 5.88 6.36
CA GLU A 95 5.81 4.78 6.93
C GLU A 95 4.89 3.61 7.33
N LYS A 96 3.76 3.88 8.01
CA LYS A 96 2.80 2.82 8.39
C LYS A 96 2.20 2.13 7.15
N ALA A 97 1.81 2.89 6.12
CA ALA A 97 1.19 2.36 4.92
C ALA A 97 2.16 1.61 4.00
N PHE A 98 3.35 2.17 3.74
CA PHE A 98 4.33 1.59 2.80
C PHE A 98 5.19 0.50 3.43
N LYS A 99 5.33 0.46 4.76
CA LYS A 99 5.90 -0.71 5.44
C LYS A 99 5.16 -1.97 5.05
N ARG A 100 3.82 -1.94 4.92
CA ARG A 100 3.00 -3.07 4.47
C ARG A 100 3.26 -3.45 3.01
N VAL A 101 3.42 -2.45 2.14
CA VAL A 101 3.70 -2.65 0.70
C VAL A 101 4.99 -3.44 0.48
N TYR A 102 6.04 -3.11 1.23
CA TYR A 102 7.38 -3.66 1.00
C TYR A 102 7.86 -4.63 2.07
N ALA A 103 7.06 -4.90 3.10
CA ALA A 103 7.44 -5.74 4.24
C ALA A 103 8.03 -7.06 3.75
N ALA A 104 9.03 -7.60 4.47
CA ALA A 104 9.33 -9.03 4.41
C ALA A 104 8.12 -9.83 4.94
N ASN A 105 8.02 -11.11 4.63
CA ASN A 105 6.89 -11.92 5.09
C ASN A 105 6.71 -11.76 6.61
N PRO A 106 5.47 -11.58 7.11
CA PRO A 106 5.24 -11.51 8.55
C PRO A 106 5.73 -12.79 9.23
N PRO A 107 6.08 -12.73 10.53
CA PRO A 107 6.46 -13.92 11.29
C PRO A 107 5.30 -14.94 11.28
N ALA A 108 5.59 -16.22 11.52
CA ALA A 108 4.55 -17.22 11.69
C ALA A 108 3.58 -16.82 12.81
N TRP A 109 2.32 -17.24 12.70
CA TRP A 109 1.31 -16.98 13.73
C TRP A 109 1.22 -18.17 14.68
N ASP A 110 1.04 -17.89 15.97
CA ASP A 110 1.04 -18.89 17.04
C ASP A 110 -0.37 -19.39 17.40
N GLY A 111 -1.41 -18.93 16.69
CA GLY A 111 -2.79 -19.31 16.96
C GLY A 111 -3.52 -18.41 17.95
N SER A 112 -2.87 -17.37 18.50
CA SER A 112 -3.49 -16.45 19.44
C SER A 112 -4.41 -15.42 18.78
N TRP A 113 -5.48 -15.04 19.46
CA TRP A 113 -6.50 -14.09 19.00
C TRP A 113 -6.74 -13.03 20.07
N CYS A 114 -7.07 -11.83 19.61
CA CYS A 114 -7.81 -10.87 20.42
C CYS A 114 -9.29 -10.93 20.06
N LEU A 115 -10.14 -11.01 21.08
CA LEU A 115 -11.59 -10.98 20.94
C LEU A 115 -12.15 -9.74 21.60
N ALA A 116 -12.99 -8.99 20.89
CA ALA A 116 -13.70 -7.83 21.42
C ALA A 116 -15.20 -8.16 21.54
N VAL A 117 -15.72 -8.12 22.76
CA VAL A 117 -17.15 -8.31 23.05
C VAL A 117 -17.79 -6.96 23.27
N LEU A 118 -18.75 -6.63 22.40
CA LEU A 118 -19.39 -5.32 22.30
C LEU A 118 -20.83 -5.32 22.83
N THR A 119 -21.22 -6.36 23.58
CA THR A 119 -22.62 -6.61 23.97
C THR A 119 -23.18 -5.59 24.98
N GLN A 120 -22.32 -4.91 25.73
CA GLN A 120 -22.72 -3.89 26.71
C GLN A 120 -22.92 -2.51 26.06
N LEU A 121 -22.39 -2.29 24.84
CA LEU A 121 -22.54 -1.02 24.15
C LEU A 121 -23.98 -0.83 23.61
N PRO A 122 -24.53 0.39 23.69
CA PRO A 122 -25.74 0.79 22.96
C PRO A 122 -25.59 0.58 21.45
N GLN A 123 -26.70 0.39 20.74
CA GLN A 123 -26.69 -0.01 19.32
C GLN A 123 -25.86 0.93 18.41
N ASP A 124 -26.04 2.24 18.54
CA ASP A 124 -25.33 3.22 17.70
C ASP A 124 -23.83 3.22 18.00
N LYS A 125 -23.47 3.19 19.29
CA LYS A 125 -22.06 3.14 19.73
C LYS A 125 -21.39 1.83 19.35
N ARG A 126 -22.12 0.70 19.45
CA ARG A 126 -21.65 -0.63 18.99
C ARG A 126 -21.35 -0.61 17.50
N LYS A 127 -22.17 0.03 16.69
CA LYS A 127 -21.95 0.15 15.24
C LYS A 127 -20.67 0.94 14.96
N GLN A 128 -20.49 2.09 15.59
CA GLN A 128 -19.29 2.93 15.43
C GLN A 128 -18.02 2.19 15.87
N VAL A 129 -18.03 1.56 17.05
CA VAL A 129 -16.88 0.79 17.55
C VAL A 129 -16.56 -0.40 16.65
N ARG A 130 -17.59 -1.07 16.11
CA ARG A 130 -17.38 -2.16 15.14
C ARG A 130 -16.65 -1.65 13.90
N GLU A 131 -17.13 -0.56 13.29
CA GLU A 131 -16.53 0.00 12.07
C GLU A 131 -15.05 0.36 12.30
N GLU A 132 -14.70 0.98 13.42
CA GLU A 132 -13.31 1.34 13.75
C GLU A 132 -12.43 0.12 14.04
N LEU A 133 -12.95 -0.91 14.71
CA LEU A 133 -12.20 -2.16 14.91
C LEU A 133 -12.01 -2.95 13.61
N GLU A 134 -13.00 -2.95 12.72
CA GLU A 134 -12.88 -3.54 11.37
C GLU A 134 -11.77 -2.86 10.57
N TRP A 135 -11.63 -1.54 10.66
CA TRP A 135 -10.50 -0.80 10.09
C TRP A 135 -9.14 -1.21 10.66
N GLN A 136 -9.11 -1.77 11.87
CA GLN A 136 -7.91 -2.33 12.51
C GLN A 136 -7.70 -3.82 12.24
N GLY A 137 -8.51 -4.43 11.39
CA GLY A 137 -8.37 -5.82 10.95
C GLY A 137 -9.24 -6.80 11.73
N PHE A 138 -10.10 -6.35 12.65
CA PHE A 138 -11.08 -7.24 13.28
C PHE A 138 -12.12 -7.71 12.26
N GLY A 139 -12.55 -8.97 12.42
CA GLY A 139 -13.65 -9.56 11.67
C GLY A 139 -14.76 -10.00 12.61
N ALA A 140 -16.01 -9.89 12.15
CA ALA A 140 -17.16 -10.28 12.95
C ALA A 140 -17.28 -11.81 13.07
N ILE A 141 -17.13 -12.34 14.29
CA ILE A 141 -17.38 -13.77 14.60
C ILE A 141 -18.87 -13.99 14.89
N SER A 142 -19.49 -13.03 15.58
CA SER A 142 -20.93 -13.00 15.82
C SER A 142 -21.41 -11.54 15.95
N PRO A 143 -22.71 -11.24 16.00
CA PRO A 143 -23.21 -9.86 16.06
C PRO A 143 -22.64 -9.01 17.20
N GLY A 144 -22.18 -9.62 18.29
CA GLY A 144 -21.59 -8.93 19.44
C GLY A 144 -20.11 -9.24 19.69
N VAL A 145 -19.47 -10.05 18.85
CA VAL A 145 -18.10 -10.51 19.07
C VAL A 145 -17.29 -10.36 17.80
N LEU A 146 -16.19 -9.60 17.91
CA LEU A 146 -15.20 -9.46 16.85
C LEU A 146 -13.92 -10.21 17.25
N GLY A 147 -13.18 -10.69 16.26
CA GLY A 147 -11.88 -11.33 16.48
C GLY A 147 -10.81 -10.76 15.55
N CYS A 148 -9.57 -10.71 16.03
CA CYS A 148 -8.41 -10.37 15.23
C CYS A 148 -7.23 -11.28 15.60
N PRO A 149 -6.59 -11.95 14.63
CA PRO A 149 -5.44 -12.83 14.91
C PRO A 149 -4.14 -12.04 15.11
N ARG A 150 -4.10 -10.77 14.69
CA ARG A 150 -2.95 -9.89 14.83
C ARG A 150 -3.41 -8.47 15.13
N CYS A 151 -3.31 -8.07 16.39
CA CYS A 151 -3.60 -6.71 16.78
C CYS A 151 -2.53 -6.15 17.71
N ASP A 152 -2.41 -4.82 17.70
CA ASP A 152 -1.65 -4.09 18.72
C ASP A 152 -2.64 -3.61 19.79
N ARG A 153 -2.47 -4.10 21.02
CA ARG A 153 -3.38 -3.77 22.12
C ARG A 153 -3.32 -2.30 22.51
N ALA A 154 -2.18 -1.62 22.30
CA ALA A 154 -2.09 -0.19 22.53
C ALA A 154 -2.95 0.59 21.52
N ASP A 155 -2.90 0.23 20.24
CA ASP A 155 -3.73 0.85 19.19
C ASP A 155 -5.23 0.62 19.48
N ILE A 156 -5.63 -0.60 19.87
CA ILE A 156 -7.03 -0.91 20.22
C ILE A 156 -7.50 -0.08 21.42
N ASN A 157 -6.73 -0.08 22.51
CA ASN A 157 -7.10 0.64 23.72
C ASN A 157 -7.22 2.15 23.46
N ALA A 158 -6.31 2.73 22.67
CA ALA A 158 -6.38 4.14 22.29
C ALA A 158 -7.67 4.44 21.52
N THR A 159 -8.05 3.57 20.57
CA THR A 159 -9.30 3.74 19.81
C THR A 159 -10.54 3.60 20.68
N LEU A 160 -10.58 2.61 21.57
CA LEU A 160 -11.70 2.45 22.51
C LEU A 160 -11.81 3.63 23.47
N GLN A 161 -10.69 4.21 23.89
CA GLN A 161 -10.65 5.43 24.71
C GLN A 161 -11.20 6.63 23.94
N ASP A 162 -10.74 6.86 22.70
CA ASP A 162 -11.19 7.96 21.84
C ASP A 162 -12.70 7.90 21.55
N LEU A 163 -13.26 6.69 21.45
CA LEU A 163 -14.69 6.45 21.27
C LEU A 163 -15.47 6.42 22.59
N GLY A 164 -14.80 6.56 23.74
CA GLY A 164 -15.38 6.45 25.07
C GLY A 164 -16.01 5.08 25.36
N ALA A 165 -15.57 4.01 24.70
CA ALA A 165 -16.14 2.66 24.75
C ALA A 165 -15.34 1.67 25.61
N GLN A 166 -14.26 2.14 26.25
CA GLN A 166 -13.30 1.30 26.98
C GLN A 166 -13.94 0.53 28.16
N GLU A 167 -14.83 1.16 28.93
CA GLU A 167 -15.49 0.53 30.08
C GLU A 167 -16.65 -0.41 29.69
N GLU A 168 -17.13 -0.31 28.46
CA GLU A 168 -18.26 -1.08 27.92
C GLU A 168 -17.82 -2.16 26.92
N THR A 169 -16.51 -2.30 26.68
CA THR A 169 -15.92 -3.27 25.76
C THR A 169 -15.07 -4.26 26.54
N ILE A 170 -15.35 -5.55 26.37
CA ILE A 170 -14.54 -6.60 27.00
C ILE A 170 -13.54 -7.12 25.97
N LEU A 171 -12.25 -7.05 26.29
CA LEU A 171 -11.17 -7.59 25.47
C LEU A 171 -10.63 -8.88 26.09
N PHE A 172 -10.68 -9.98 25.34
CA PHE A 172 -10.00 -11.22 25.68
C PHE A 172 -8.77 -11.41 24.79
N GLU A 173 -7.73 -11.99 25.34
CA GLU A 173 -6.62 -12.57 24.59
C GLU A 173 -6.67 -14.07 24.78
N THR A 174 -6.57 -14.80 23.67
CA THR A 174 -6.40 -16.24 23.70
C THR A 174 -4.90 -16.56 23.72
N THR A 175 -4.56 -17.73 24.22
CA THR A 175 -3.19 -18.25 24.17
C THR A 175 -2.89 -18.85 22.80
N ALA A 176 -1.61 -19.09 22.54
CA ALA A 176 -1.15 -19.90 21.41
C ALA A 176 -1.87 -21.26 21.35
N GLN A 177 -2.03 -21.79 20.15
CA GLN A 177 -2.76 -23.03 19.86
C GLN A 177 -1.90 -23.98 19.03
N ASP A 178 -1.97 -25.29 19.31
CA ASP A 178 -1.30 -26.30 18.47
C ASP A 178 -1.98 -26.46 17.11
N VAL A 179 -3.31 -26.38 17.07
CA VAL A 179 -4.12 -26.42 15.85
C VAL A 179 -4.43 -25.00 15.40
N LEU A 180 -3.66 -24.51 14.43
CA LEU A 180 -3.74 -23.13 13.98
C LEU A 180 -5.02 -22.82 13.17
N ALA A 181 -5.50 -23.78 12.39
CA ALA A 181 -6.66 -23.55 11.52
C ALA A 181 -7.51 -24.82 11.35
N SER A 182 -8.64 -24.87 12.07
CA SER A 182 -9.67 -25.89 11.85
C SER A 182 -10.53 -25.56 10.61
N LYS A 183 -11.29 -26.54 10.12
CA LYS A 183 -12.25 -26.31 9.01
C LYS A 183 -13.28 -25.23 9.36
N ALA A 184 -13.80 -25.26 10.59
CA ALA A 184 -14.77 -24.28 11.07
C ALA A 184 -14.16 -22.87 11.16
N LEU A 185 -12.94 -22.75 11.68
CA LEU A 185 -12.26 -21.46 11.76
C LEU A 185 -11.98 -20.87 10.37
N ARG A 186 -11.54 -21.69 9.40
CA ARG A 186 -11.37 -21.23 8.02
C ARG A 186 -12.68 -20.76 7.38
N ALA A 187 -13.79 -21.45 7.63
CA ALA A 187 -15.10 -21.02 7.15
C ALA A 187 -15.51 -19.67 7.76
N GLN A 188 -15.33 -19.53 9.08
CA GLN A 188 -15.58 -18.27 9.78
C GLN A 188 -14.71 -17.14 9.22
N VAL A 189 -13.41 -17.37 9.02
CA VAL A 189 -12.50 -16.37 8.45
C VAL A 189 -12.92 -15.96 7.04
N ARG A 190 -13.33 -16.93 6.21
CA ARG A 190 -13.81 -16.67 4.86
C ARG A 190 -14.99 -15.69 4.85
N GLU A 191 -15.93 -15.88 5.77
CA GLU A 191 -17.13 -15.04 5.91
C GLU A 191 -16.80 -13.68 6.53
N SER A 192 -16.09 -13.67 7.66
CA SER A 192 -15.81 -12.47 8.46
C SER A 192 -15.00 -11.40 7.71
N TRP A 193 -14.11 -11.82 6.79
CA TRP A 193 -13.27 -10.91 6.01
C TRP A 193 -13.57 -10.94 4.51
N LYS A 194 -14.64 -11.62 4.07
CA LYS A 194 -15.02 -11.76 2.66
C LYS A 194 -13.84 -12.17 1.77
N ILE A 195 -13.15 -13.24 2.18
CA ILE A 195 -11.88 -13.65 1.58
C ILE A 195 -11.99 -13.88 0.07
N ASP A 196 -13.14 -14.34 -0.43
CA ASP A 196 -13.39 -14.52 -1.87
C ASP A 196 -13.40 -13.20 -2.65
N GLU A 197 -13.94 -12.14 -2.06
CA GLU A 197 -13.95 -10.81 -2.67
C GLU A 197 -12.53 -10.22 -2.68
N LEU A 198 -11.73 -10.50 -1.66
CA LEU A 198 -10.33 -10.09 -1.64
C LEU A 198 -9.49 -10.91 -2.65
N ALA A 199 -9.74 -12.22 -2.76
CA ALA A 199 -9.13 -13.11 -3.77
C ALA A 199 -9.39 -12.62 -5.19
N SER A 200 -10.62 -12.22 -5.51
CA SER A 200 -10.96 -11.73 -6.85
C SER A 200 -10.19 -10.47 -7.22
N HIS A 201 -10.07 -9.51 -6.30
CA HIS A 201 -9.24 -8.31 -6.49
C HIS A 201 -7.75 -8.64 -6.71
N TYR A 202 -7.22 -9.64 -6.00
CA TYR A 202 -5.85 -10.12 -6.23
C TYR A 202 -5.69 -10.82 -7.59
N SER A 203 -6.69 -11.60 -8.00
CA SER A 203 -6.73 -12.27 -9.30
C SER A 203 -6.72 -11.25 -10.44
N GLU A 204 -7.51 -10.18 -10.35
CA GLU A 204 -7.50 -9.07 -11.32
C GLU A 204 -6.12 -8.43 -11.44
N PHE A 205 -5.44 -8.17 -10.32
CA PHE A 205 -4.07 -7.64 -10.34
C PHE A 205 -3.09 -8.61 -11.00
N ILE A 206 -3.19 -9.90 -10.70
CA ILE A 206 -2.33 -10.92 -11.32
C ILE A 206 -2.55 -10.97 -12.82
N GLN A 207 -3.80 -10.97 -13.28
CA GLN A 207 -4.14 -10.98 -14.71
C GLN A 207 -3.61 -9.73 -15.42
N LEU A 208 -3.69 -8.58 -14.75
CA LEU A 208 -3.25 -7.29 -15.28
C LEU A 208 -1.73 -7.20 -15.43
N PHE A 209 -0.95 -7.70 -14.46
CA PHE A 209 0.51 -7.53 -14.44
C PHE A 209 1.31 -8.73 -14.95
N ARG A 210 0.71 -9.92 -15.06
CA ARG A 210 1.40 -11.12 -15.57
C ARG A 210 1.93 -10.96 -17.01
N PRO A 211 1.19 -10.38 -17.97
CA PRO A 211 1.71 -10.15 -19.32
C PRO A 211 2.92 -9.22 -19.32
N LEU A 212 2.91 -8.17 -18.49
CA LEU A 212 4.05 -7.27 -18.34
C LEU A 212 5.28 -8.01 -17.82
N TRP A 213 5.12 -8.83 -16.77
CA TRP A 213 6.22 -9.62 -16.22
C TRP A 213 6.86 -10.54 -17.26
N GLN A 214 6.05 -11.22 -18.09
CA GLN A 214 6.54 -12.10 -19.15
C GLN A 214 7.43 -11.36 -20.14
N VAL A 215 6.98 -10.19 -20.63
CA VAL A 215 7.75 -9.40 -21.58
C VAL A 215 9.03 -8.82 -20.95
N LEU A 216 8.97 -8.33 -19.72
CA LEU A 216 10.13 -7.76 -19.04
C LEU A 216 11.21 -8.81 -18.73
N LYS A 217 10.81 -10.04 -18.40
CA LYS A 217 11.75 -11.12 -18.06
C LYS A 217 12.64 -11.52 -19.24
N ASP A 218 12.11 -11.46 -20.46
CA ASP A 218 12.80 -11.95 -21.66
C ASP A 218 13.59 -10.83 -22.37
N GLN A 219 13.54 -9.59 -21.90
CA GLN A 219 14.28 -8.46 -22.47
C GLN A 219 15.67 -8.29 -21.84
N GLY A 220 16.71 -8.23 -22.67
CA GLY A 220 18.10 -8.04 -22.22
C GLY A 220 18.46 -6.61 -21.82
N SER A 221 17.79 -5.60 -22.38
CA SER A 221 17.98 -4.19 -22.02
C SER A 221 16.62 -3.52 -21.94
N LEU A 222 16.33 -2.94 -20.78
CA LEU A 222 15.04 -2.30 -20.51
C LEU A 222 15.18 -0.78 -20.62
N ASP A 223 14.21 -0.14 -21.27
CA ASP A 223 14.14 1.33 -21.34
C ASP A 223 13.91 1.94 -19.94
N PRO A 224 14.77 2.86 -19.46
CA PRO A 224 14.64 3.48 -18.14
C PRO A 224 13.29 4.12 -17.88
N LYS A 225 12.75 4.86 -18.86
CA LYS A 225 11.46 5.54 -18.75
C LYS A 225 10.33 4.52 -18.60
N ALA A 226 10.30 3.49 -19.45
CA ALA A 226 9.28 2.45 -19.37
C ALA A 226 9.33 1.67 -18.05
N CYS A 227 10.53 1.37 -17.55
CA CYS A 227 10.71 0.75 -16.23
C CYS A 227 10.16 1.61 -15.10
N PHE A 228 10.41 2.92 -15.14
CA PHE A 228 9.86 3.85 -14.18
C PHE A 228 8.32 3.86 -14.21
N LEU A 229 7.72 3.92 -15.40
CA LEU A 229 6.26 3.92 -15.54
C LEU A 229 5.64 2.61 -15.02
N ALA A 230 6.24 1.47 -15.39
CA ALA A 230 5.84 0.15 -14.91
C ALA A 230 5.89 0.06 -13.38
N ARG A 231 6.99 0.52 -12.77
CA ARG A 231 7.19 0.51 -11.32
C ARG A 231 6.12 1.32 -10.59
N VAL A 232 5.87 2.55 -11.03
CA VAL A 232 4.91 3.44 -10.38
C VAL A 232 3.48 2.87 -10.48
N LEU A 233 3.07 2.38 -11.65
CA LEU A 233 1.74 1.75 -11.82
C LEU A 233 1.60 0.46 -11.00
N LEU A 234 2.64 -0.38 -10.97
CA LEU A 234 2.68 -1.61 -10.18
C LEU A 234 2.45 -1.33 -8.70
N ILE A 235 3.23 -0.43 -8.11
CA ILE A 235 3.10 -0.10 -6.69
C ILE A 235 1.78 0.63 -6.42
N HIS A 236 1.30 1.44 -7.34
CA HIS A 236 0.01 2.12 -7.19
C HIS A 236 -1.15 1.15 -7.06
N GLU A 237 -1.24 0.17 -7.97
CA GLU A 237 -2.30 -0.83 -7.96
C GLU A 237 -2.13 -1.82 -6.80
N TYR A 238 -0.90 -2.28 -6.53
CA TYR A 238 -0.64 -3.21 -5.42
C TYR A 238 -0.94 -2.59 -4.05
N ARG A 239 -0.58 -1.32 -3.83
CA ARG A 239 -0.88 -0.62 -2.58
C ARG A 239 -2.40 -0.51 -2.33
N LYS A 240 -3.21 -0.30 -3.38
CA LYS A 240 -4.67 -0.22 -3.24
C LYS A 240 -5.28 -1.51 -2.69
N LEU A 241 -4.73 -2.67 -3.08
CA LEU A 241 -5.13 -3.97 -2.53
C LEU A 241 -4.78 -4.07 -1.05
N LEU A 242 -3.54 -3.74 -0.70
CA LEU A 242 -3.05 -3.81 0.68
C LEU A 242 -3.70 -2.83 1.65
N LEU A 243 -4.31 -1.75 1.15
CA LEU A 243 -5.13 -0.85 1.97
C LEU A 243 -6.46 -1.49 2.40
N ARG A 244 -6.91 -2.54 1.72
CA ARG A 244 -8.13 -3.31 2.02
C ARG A 244 -7.83 -4.67 2.64
N ASP A 245 -6.60 -5.15 2.51
CA ASP A 245 -6.18 -6.44 3.03
C ASP A 245 -6.02 -6.41 4.56
N PRO A 246 -6.76 -7.27 5.31
CA PRO A 246 -6.64 -7.38 6.77
C PRO A 246 -5.30 -7.97 7.25
N GLN A 247 -4.46 -8.48 6.36
CA GLN A 247 -3.17 -9.13 6.64
C GLN A 247 -3.29 -10.29 7.62
N LEU A 248 -4.29 -11.13 7.37
CA LEU A 248 -4.47 -12.36 8.11
C LEU A 248 -3.23 -13.26 7.98
N PRO A 249 -2.90 -14.02 9.04
CA PRO A 249 -1.90 -15.07 8.96
C PRO A 249 -2.13 -16.04 7.79
N ASP A 250 -1.05 -16.47 7.16
CA ASP A 250 -1.05 -17.42 6.04
C ASP A 250 -1.75 -18.73 6.40
N GLU A 251 -1.69 -19.15 7.68
CA GLU A 251 -2.29 -20.37 8.21
C GLU A 251 -3.83 -20.34 8.19
N LEU A 252 -4.43 -19.14 8.18
CA LEU A 252 -5.89 -18.94 8.11
C LEU A 252 -6.41 -18.81 6.66
N LEU A 253 -5.51 -18.61 5.70
CA LEU A 253 -5.84 -18.35 4.31
C LEU A 253 -5.93 -19.65 3.48
N PRO A 254 -6.60 -19.63 2.31
CA PRO A 254 -6.59 -20.75 1.38
C PRO A 254 -5.16 -21.16 0.97
N GLY A 255 -4.94 -22.44 0.69
CA GLY A 255 -3.62 -22.94 0.29
C GLY A 255 -3.11 -22.30 -1.01
N ASP A 256 -4.05 -22.00 -1.92
CA ASP A 256 -3.89 -21.36 -3.22
C ASP A 256 -4.11 -19.83 -3.19
N TRP A 257 -4.01 -19.21 -2.02
CA TRP A 257 -4.28 -17.78 -1.82
C TRP A 257 -3.59 -16.86 -2.83
N GLU A 258 -4.40 -16.11 -3.56
CA GLU A 258 -3.98 -15.22 -4.65
C GLU A 258 -3.12 -14.07 -4.15
N GLY A 259 -3.32 -13.61 -2.90
CA GLY A 259 -2.48 -12.57 -2.31
C GLY A 259 -0.99 -12.96 -2.25
N ARG A 260 -0.68 -14.25 -2.05
CA ARG A 260 0.71 -14.76 -2.10
C ARG A 260 1.28 -14.68 -3.51
N ALA A 261 0.50 -15.09 -4.51
CA ALA A 261 0.91 -15.03 -5.91
C ALA A 261 1.07 -13.57 -6.40
N ALA A 262 0.15 -12.68 -6.03
CA ALA A 262 0.19 -11.25 -6.35
C ALA A 262 1.43 -10.57 -5.74
N ARG A 263 1.74 -10.87 -4.47
CA ARG A 263 2.95 -10.38 -3.80
C ARG A 263 4.22 -10.84 -4.51
N GLN A 264 4.31 -12.12 -4.88
CA GLN A 264 5.47 -12.66 -5.59
C GLN A 264 5.61 -12.03 -6.98
N LEU A 265 4.51 -11.85 -7.72
CA LEU A 265 4.50 -11.16 -9.01
C LEU A 265 4.98 -9.71 -8.86
N CYS A 266 4.44 -8.98 -7.89
CA CYS A 266 4.83 -7.60 -7.60
C CYS A 266 6.33 -7.49 -7.29
N ARG A 267 6.84 -8.35 -6.40
CA ARG A 267 8.27 -8.45 -6.09
C ARG A 267 9.12 -8.71 -7.33
N ASN A 268 8.72 -9.67 -8.17
CA ASN A 268 9.48 -10.04 -9.37
C ASN A 268 9.56 -8.89 -10.37
N ILE A 269 8.43 -8.25 -10.68
CA ILE A 269 8.42 -7.10 -11.60
C ILE A 269 9.24 -5.97 -11.00
N TYR A 270 9.03 -5.63 -9.73
CA TYR A 270 9.74 -4.55 -9.06
C TYR A 270 11.26 -4.74 -9.15
N ARG A 271 11.78 -5.94 -8.88
CA ARG A 271 13.22 -6.24 -8.98
C ARG A 271 13.77 -6.11 -10.40
N LEU A 272 12.99 -6.50 -11.41
CA LEU A 272 13.40 -6.36 -12.81
C LEU A 272 13.51 -4.89 -13.24
N VAL A 273 12.55 -4.06 -12.83
CA VAL A 273 12.47 -2.68 -13.32
C VAL A 273 13.21 -1.67 -12.46
N GLN A 274 13.48 -1.97 -11.18
CA GLN A 274 13.97 -0.97 -10.23
C GLN A 274 15.27 -0.33 -10.70
N GLY A 275 16.29 -1.10 -11.09
CA GLY A 275 17.59 -0.56 -11.48
C GLY A 275 17.52 0.40 -12.67
N ALA A 276 16.81 0.03 -13.74
CA ALA A 276 16.63 0.90 -14.91
C ALA A 276 15.72 2.10 -14.59
N ALA A 277 14.70 1.93 -13.73
CA ALA A 277 13.85 3.03 -13.28
C ALA A 277 14.63 4.10 -12.51
N GLU A 278 15.68 3.74 -11.76
CA GLU A 278 16.52 4.72 -11.07
C GLU A 278 17.24 5.66 -12.02
N GLN A 279 17.72 5.17 -13.16
CA GLN A 279 18.40 6.01 -14.15
C GLN A 279 17.49 7.12 -14.68
N TRP A 280 16.19 6.82 -14.85
CA TRP A 280 15.21 7.82 -15.24
C TRP A 280 14.91 8.81 -14.11
N LEU A 281 14.84 8.33 -12.87
CA LEU A 281 14.63 9.19 -11.69
C LEU A 281 15.79 10.17 -11.49
N GLU A 282 17.03 9.68 -11.56
CA GLU A 282 18.24 10.50 -11.42
C GLU A 282 18.35 11.56 -12.51
N ALA A 283 17.96 11.23 -13.75
CA ALA A 283 17.97 12.17 -14.86
C ALA A 283 16.86 13.22 -14.80
N ALA A 284 15.71 12.89 -14.20
CA ALA A 284 14.52 13.76 -14.21
C ALA A 284 14.30 14.53 -12.89
N MET A 285 14.87 14.08 -11.77
CA MET A 285 14.60 14.67 -10.45
C MET A 285 15.69 15.61 -9.96
N GLU A 286 15.27 16.85 -9.72
CA GLU A 286 16.05 17.86 -9.03
C GLU A 286 15.50 18.18 -7.62
N THR A 287 16.41 18.34 -6.67
CA THR A 287 16.18 18.84 -5.30
C THR A 287 16.73 20.25 -5.15
N ALA A 288 16.50 20.89 -4.00
CA ALA A 288 17.04 22.23 -3.74
C ALA A 288 18.58 22.25 -3.71
N ASP A 289 19.19 21.11 -3.35
CA ASP A 289 20.64 20.94 -3.18
C ASP A 289 21.32 20.31 -4.41
N GLY A 290 20.58 20.02 -5.48
CA GLY A 290 21.09 19.42 -6.72
C GLY A 290 20.40 18.11 -7.11
N PRO A 291 21.10 17.15 -7.74
CA PRO A 291 20.54 15.86 -8.13
C PRO A 291 19.93 15.09 -6.95
N LEU A 292 19.08 14.12 -7.26
CA LEU A 292 18.43 13.31 -6.26
C LEU A 292 19.45 12.46 -5.46
N PRO A 293 19.42 12.47 -4.11
CA PRO A 293 20.32 11.65 -3.30
C PRO A 293 20.16 10.15 -3.53
N GLU A 294 21.18 9.37 -3.17
CA GLU A 294 21.05 7.92 -3.11
C GLU A 294 19.95 7.48 -2.12
N ALA A 295 19.32 6.34 -2.40
CA ALA A 295 18.32 5.78 -1.51
C ALA A 295 18.95 5.24 -0.22
N GLY A 296 18.32 5.49 0.92
CA GLY A 296 18.74 4.92 2.20
C GLY A 296 18.65 3.38 2.24
N ALA A 297 19.42 2.76 3.16
CA ALA A 297 19.57 1.30 3.25
C ALA A 297 18.25 0.50 3.35
N ALA A 298 17.19 1.07 3.94
CA ALA A 298 15.87 0.44 4.04
C ALA A 298 15.24 0.17 2.66
N PHE A 299 15.56 0.98 1.65
CA PHE A 299 15.09 0.81 0.28
C PHE A 299 15.55 -0.53 -0.32
N TYR A 300 16.81 -0.90 -0.10
CA TYR A 300 17.38 -2.14 -0.64
C TYR A 300 16.89 -3.41 0.08
N LYS A 301 16.24 -3.26 1.25
CA LYS A 301 15.60 -4.36 2.00
C LYS A 301 14.16 -4.64 1.55
N ARG A 302 13.59 -3.83 0.65
CA ARG A 302 12.21 -3.99 0.17
C ARG A 302 12.00 -5.37 -0.43
N PHE A 303 10.83 -5.96 -0.18
CA PHE A 303 10.47 -7.31 -0.61
C PHE A 303 11.48 -8.40 -0.19
N GLY A 304 12.13 -8.21 0.97
CA GLY A 304 13.13 -9.13 1.49
C GLY A 304 14.52 -9.02 0.83
N GLY A 305 14.76 -7.96 0.03
CA GLY A 305 16.03 -7.71 -0.63
C GLY A 305 15.85 -7.47 -2.13
N LEU A 306 16.51 -6.43 -2.63
CA LEU A 306 16.57 -6.11 -4.06
C LEU A 306 17.80 -6.71 -4.77
N ALA A 307 18.80 -7.18 -4.00
CA ALA A 307 20.01 -7.84 -4.49
C ALA A 307 19.71 -9.23 -5.07
#